data_AF-A0A6G1S6K3-F1
#
_entry.id   AF-A0A6G1S6K3-F1
#
_cell.length_a   1.000
_cell.length_b   1.000
_cell.length_c   1.000
_cell.angle_alpha   90.00
_cell.angle_beta   90.00
_cell.angle_gamma   90.00
#
_symmetry.space_group_name_H-M   'P 1'
#
loop_
_entity.id
_entity.type
_entity.pdbx_description
1 polymer ?
#
loop_
_entity_poly.entity_id
_entity_poly.type
_entity_poly.pdbx_seq_one_letter_code
_entity_poly.pdbx_strand_id
1 'polypeptide(L)'
;PRHSSNMARSLCILVALLVAGGCSASSVSDSEIKQLTEKLFSVDKHALSRLVHVDLQGKTYSSATDDKAPKPLLSVNDAATKSANPSVGLLAALYDNYVPDCTVPEHETAQEKQEQSALLDALIATPVLSSTLSFLAGKGLVPSGAAAQKEFLRKLWFSLYSRGGGALGSSAFEHV
;
A
#
# COMPACT_ATOMS: atom_id res chain seq x y z
N PRO A 1 -26.00 -3.13 -6.68
CA PRO A 1 -25.13 -1.93 -6.61
C PRO A 1 -24.20 -1.97 -5.38
N ARG A 2 -23.23 -2.89 -5.35
CA ARG A 2 -22.19 -3.00 -4.30
C ARG A 2 -20.88 -3.57 -4.87
N HIS A 3 -20.50 -3.16 -6.08
CA HIS A 3 -19.20 -3.50 -6.68
C HIS A 3 -18.21 -2.33 -6.72
N SER A 4 -18.63 -1.12 -6.34
CA SER A 4 -17.83 0.10 -6.53
C SER A 4 -16.90 0.46 -5.36
N SER A 5 -17.06 -0.14 -4.18
CA SER A 5 -16.33 0.31 -2.97
C SER A 5 -14.96 -0.37 -2.77
N ASN A 6 -14.75 -1.55 -3.35
CA ASN A 6 -13.49 -2.29 -3.21
C ASN A 6 -12.51 -2.00 -4.35
N MET A 7 -13.01 -1.43 -5.45
CA MET A 7 -12.19 -1.03 -6.60
C MET A 7 -11.28 0.16 -6.24
N ALA A 8 -11.72 1.06 -5.37
CA ALA A 8 -11.01 2.29 -5.02
C ALA A 8 -9.66 2.05 -4.29
N ARG A 9 -9.54 0.99 -3.49
CA ARG A 9 -8.31 0.70 -2.73
C ARG A 9 -7.22 0.04 -3.58
N SER A 10 -7.61 -0.81 -4.53
CA SER A 10 -6.69 -1.36 -5.54
C SER A 10 -6.28 -0.30 -6.58
N LEU A 11 -7.15 0.70 -6.80
CA LEU A 11 -6.90 1.83 -7.69
C LEU A 11 -5.83 2.77 -7.16
N CYS A 12 -5.76 3.06 -5.86
CA CYS A 12 -4.76 3.99 -5.30
C CYS A 12 -3.30 3.52 -5.51
N ILE A 13 -3.02 2.23 -5.35
CA ILE A 13 -1.67 1.67 -5.55
C ILE A 13 -1.30 1.67 -7.05
N LEU A 14 -2.26 1.36 -7.93
CA LEU A 14 -2.04 1.37 -9.38
C LEU A 14 -1.90 2.79 -9.95
N VAL A 15 -2.71 3.74 -9.47
CA VAL A 15 -2.67 5.16 -9.86
C VAL A 15 -1.38 5.81 -9.36
N ALA A 16 -0.92 5.52 -8.13
CA ALA A 16 0.36 6.03 -7.63
C ALA A 16 1.55 5.54 -8.47
N LEU A 17 1.54 4.28 -8.93
CA LEU A 17 2.58 3.73 -9.80
C LEU A 17 2.54 4.29 -11.24
N LEU A 18 1.35 4.61 -11.76
CA LEU A 18 1.19 5.20 -13.11
C LEU A 18 1.54 6.69 -13.15
N VAL A 19 1.32 7.43 -12.07
CA VAL A 19 1.54 8.89 -12.01
C VAL A 19 3.02 9.27 -11.82
N ALA A 20 3.85 8.39 -11.23
CA ALA A 20 5.27 8.69 -10.98
C ALA A 20 6.21 8.43 -12.18
N GLY A 21 5.73 7.78 -13.24
CA GLY A 21 6.49 7.54 -14.47
C GLY A 21 6.41 8.74 -15.42
N GLY A 22 7.26 9.75 -15.22
CA GLY A 22 7.31 10.99 -16.01
C GLY A 22 7.73 10.86 -17.49
N CYS A 23 7.18 9.92 -18.26
CA CYS A 23 7.31 9.85 -19.71
C CYS A 23 5.97 9.48 -20.35
N SER A 24 5.41 10.42 -21.12
CA SER A 24 4.21 10.31 -21.97
C SER A 24 3.15 9.30 -21.49
N ALA A 25 2.28 9.77 -20.58
CA ALA A 25 1.11 9.08 -20.05
C ALA A 25 0.00 8.80 -21.10
N SER A 26 0.36 8.32 -22.29
CA SER A 26 -0.56 8.00 -23.40
C SER A 26 -0.62 6.51 -23.77
N SER A 27 0.08 5.61 -23.07
CA SER A 27 0.26 4.20 -23.51
C SER A 27 -0.58 3.14 -22.76
N VAL A 28 -1.38 3.53 -21.75
CA VAL A 28 -2.22 2.61 -20.98
C VAL A 28 -3.67 3.12 -20.96
N SER A 29 -4.58 2.30 -21.47
CA SER A 29 -6.02 2.60 -21.51
C SER A 29 -6.76 2.15 -20.25
N ASP A 30 -7.91 2.77 -19.97
CA ASP A 30 -8.81 2.37 -18.87
C ASP A 30 -9.24 0.89 -18.97
N SER A 31 -9.41 0.39 -20.20
CA SER A 31 -9.69 -1.03 -20.47
C SER A 31 -8.56 -1.93 -19.96
N GLU A 32 -7.31 -1.56 -20.22
CA GLU A 32 -6.14 -2.31 -19.76
C GLU A 32 -5.99 -2.24 -18.24
N ILE A 33 -6.25 -1.07 -17.65
CA ILE A 33 -6.27 -0.90 -16.18
C ILE A 33 -7.32 -1.84 -15.57
N LYS A 34 -8.54 -1.85 -16.12
CA LYS A 34 -9.61 -2.73 -15.64
C LYS A 34 -9.22 -4.21 -15.71
N GLN A 35 -8.72 -4.65 -16.86
CA GLN A 35 -8.29 -6.04 -17.06
C GLN A 35 -7.15 -6.41 -16.10
N LEU A 36 -6.19 -5.52 -15.90
CA LEU A 36 -5.12 -5.72 -14.95
C LEU A 36 -5.68 -5.87 -13.53
N THR A 37 -6.54 -4.95 -13.07
CA THR A 37 -7.12 -5.02 -11.72
C THR A 37 -7.92 -6.31 -11.50
N GLU A 38 -8.71 -6.75 -12.48
CA GLU A 38 -9.44 -8.03 -12.40
C GLU A 38 -8.48 -9.23 -12.29
N LYS A 39 -7.39 -9.22 -13.07
CA LYS A 39 -6.34 -10.23 -12.97
C LYS A 39 -5.68 -10.20 -11.60
N LEU A 40 -5.28 -9.03 -11.11
CA LEU A 40 -4.65 -8.86 -9.80
C LEU A 40 -5.55 -9.36 -8.67
N PHE A 41 -6.85 -9.06 -8.75
CA PHE A 41 -7.84 -9.57 -7.81
C PHE A 41 -7.93 -11.10 -7.83
N SER A 42 -7.85 -11.73 -9.02
CA SER A 42 -7.92 -13.19 -9.13
C SER A 42 -6.71 -13.93 -8.57
N VAL A 43 -5.53 -13.28 -8.56
CA VAL A 43 -4.27 -13.86 -8.05
C VAL A 43 -4.00 -13.51 -6.60
N ASP A 44 -4.74 -12.55 -6.04
CA ASP A 44 -4.68 -12.21 -4.62
C ASP A 44 -5.26 -13.36 -3.79
N LYS A 45 -4.37 -14.06 -3.08
CA LYS A 45 -4.78 -15.14 -2.17
C LYS A 45 -5.28 -14.49 -0.88
N HIS A 46 -6.61 -14.42 -0.71
CA HIS A 46 -7.30 -13.79 0.43
C HIS A 46 -7.11 -14.53 1.79
N ALA A 47 -5.88 -14.89 2.16
CA ALA A 47 -5.56 -15.67 3.35
C ALA A 47 -6.02 -15.01 4.66
N LEU A 48 -6.19 -13.68 4.67
CA LEU A 48 -6.52 -12.91 5.87
C LEU A 48 -8.03 -12.77 6.11
N SER A 49 -8.87 -13.00 5.10
CA SER A 49 -10.33 -12.78 5.21
C SER A 49 -11.01 -13.62 6.30
N ARG A 50 -10.43 -14.78 6.63
CA ARG A 50 -10.93 -15.67 7.71
C ARG A 50 -10.38 -15.33 9.09
N LEU A 51 -9.38 -14.44 9.15
CA LEU A 51 -8.69 -14.06 10.37
C LEU A 51 -9.10 -12.66 10.85
N VAL A 52 -9.95 -11.96 10.09
CA VAL A 52 -10.46 -10.64 10.42
C VAL A 52 -11.99 -10.70 10.43
N HIS A 53 -12.57 -10.36 11.56
CA HIS A 53 -14.02 -10.20 11.72
C HIS A 53 -14.38 -8.71 11.78
N VAL A 54 -15.44 -8.32 11.06
CA VAL A 54 -15.93 -6.94 11.00
C VAL A 54 -17.27 -6.84 11.73
N ASP A 55 -17.32 -6.05 12.80
CA ASP A 55 -18.53 -5.69 13.53
C ASP A 55 -18.98 -4.28 13.11
N LEU A 56 -19.87 -4.22 12.11
CA LEU A 56 -20.39 -2.96 11.56
C LEU A 56 -21.29 -2.20 12.55
N GLN A 57 -21.83 -2.89 13.56
CA GLN A 57 -22.71 -2.33 14.58
C GLN A 57 -23.90 -1.54 13.96
N GLY A 58 -24.27 -0.40 14.54
CA GLY A 58 -25.41 0.40 14.08
C GLY A 58 -25.03 1.52 13.11
N LYS A 59 -25.98 1.86 12.22
CA LYS A 59 -25.85 3.03 11.35
C LYS A 59 -26.23 4.30 12.12
N THR A 60 -25.51 5.39 11.86
CA THR A 60 -25.79 6.72 12.38
C THR A 60 -26.10 7.70 11.23
N TYR A 61 -26.55 8.90 11.55
CA TYR A 61 -26.79 10.01 10.62
C TYR A 61 -26.24 11.32 11.20
N SER A 62 -26.07 12.35 10.38
CA SER A 62 -25.32 13.56 10.76
C SER A 62 -25.86 14.31 11.99
N SER A 63 -27.14 14.15 12.32
CA SER A 63 -27.78 14.76 13.49
C SER A 63 -27.93 13.82 14.70
N ALA A 64 -27.48 12.56 14.60
CA ALA A 64 -27.53 11.63 15.72
C ALA A 64 -26.41 11.94 16.73
N THR A 65 -26.74 11.89 18.01
CA THR A 65 -25.83 12.18 19.13
C THR A 65 -25.52 10.95 19.98
N ASP A 66 -26.16 9.82 19.68
CA ASP A 66 -25.99 8.57 20.38
C ASP A 66 -24.98 7.65 19.69
N ASP A 67 -24.13 7.00 20.50
CA ASP A 67 -23.17 6.04 19.99
C ASP A 67 -23.88 4.75 19.58
N LYS A 68 -23.84 4.44 18.28
CA LYS A 68 -24.38 3.22 17.68
C LYS A 68 -23.31 2.15 17.44
N ALA A 69 -22.06 2.41 17.80
CA ALA A 69 -20.92 1.53 17.58
C ALA A 69 -19.99 1.43 18.81
N PRO A 70 -20.50 1.00 19.99
CA PRO A 70 -19.73 0.97 21.24
C PRO A 70 -18.60 -0.07 21.30
N LYS A 71 -18.49 -0.96 20.31
CA LYS A 71 -17.46 -2.01 20.21
C LYS A 71 -16.42 -1.66 19.13
N PRO A 72 -15.25 -2.31 19.12
CA PRO A 72 -14.30 -2.18 18.02
C PRO A 72 -14.90 -2.66 16.69
N LEU A 73 -14.61 -1.95 15.60
CA LEU A 73 -15.03 -2.35 14.25
C LEU A 73 -14.40 -3.68 13.82
N LEU A 74 -13.16 -3.94 14.25
CA LEU A 74 -12.39 -5.10 13.82
C LEU A 74 -12.02 -5.97 15.02
N SER A 75 -12.20 -7.28 14.86
CA SER A 75 -11.57 -8.30 15.69
C SER A 75 -10.62 -9.11 14.82
N VAL A 76 -9.33 -9.04 15.14
CA VAL A 76 -8.25 -9.61 14.33
C VAL A 76 -7.60 -10.75 15.10
N ASN A 77 -7.49 -11.92 14.47
CA ASN A 77 -6.73 -13.02 15.01
C ASN A 77 -5.23 -12.70 14.88
N ASP A 78 -4.45 -12.91 15.94
CA ASP A 78 -2.99 -12.72 15.97
C ASP A 78 -2.25 -13.38 14.79
N ALA A 79 -2.77 -14.50 14.27
CA ALA A 79 -2.20 -15.15 13.10
C ALA A 79 -2.18 -14.23 11.88
N ALA A 80 -3.15 -13.31 11.73
CA ALA A 80 -3.21 -12.37 10.61
C ALA A 80 -1.97 -11.47 10.50
N THR A 81 -1.45 -11.02 11.65
CA THR A 81 -0.30 -10.12 11.72
C THR A 81 1.02 -10.87 11.93
N LYS A 82 1.00 -12.05 12.56
CA LYS A 82 2.22 -12.77 12.95
C LYS A 82 2.66 -13.89 12.00
N SER A 83 1.74 -14.60 11.34
CA SER A 83 2.10 -15.86 10.66
C SER A 83 1.39 -16.13 9.32
N ALA A 84 0.19 -15.59 9.11
CA ALA A 84 -0.61 -15.89 7.92
C ALA A 84 -0.14 -15.13 6.68
N ASN A 85 0.43 -13.93 6.85
CA ASN A 85 0.99 -13.15 5.76
C ASN A 85 2.24 -12.40 6.24
N PRO A 86 3.45 -12.80 5.78
CA PRO A 86 4.70 -12.13 6.15
C PRO A 86 4.71 -10.63 5.86
N SER A 87 4.07 -10.19 4.77
CA SER A 87 4.02 -8.76 4.40
C SER A 87 3.24 -7.93 5.42
N VAL A 88 2.25 -8.50 6.11
CA VAL A 88 1.49 -7.77 7.15
C VAL A 88 2.36 -7.54 8.39
N GLY A 89 3.13 -8.53 8.81
CA GLY A 89 4.05 -8.38 9.95
C GLY A 89 5.15 -7.35 9.66
N LEU A 90 5.71 -7.38 8.45
CA LEU A 90 6.71 -6.40 8.00
C LEU A 90 6.11 -4.99 7.88
N LEU A 91 4.87 -4.88 7.44
CA LEU A 91 4.14 -3.61 7.39
C LEU A 91 3.88 -3.05 8.79
N ALA A 92 3.49 -3.90 9.74
CA ALA A 92 3.27 -3.49 11.13
C ALA A 92 4.56 -2.93 11.77
N ALA A 93 5.70 -3.60 11.56
CA ALA A 93 6.99 -3.12 12.05
C ALA A 93 7.35 -1.72 11.51
N LEU A 94 7.04 -1.44 10.24
CA LEU A 94 7.27 -0.12 9.66
C LEU A 94 6.35 0.97 10.25
N TYR A 95 5.10 0.63 10.57
CA TYR A 95 4.19 1.59 11.21
C TYR A 95 4.61 1.94 12.64
N ASP A 96 5.28 1.03 13.35
CA ASP A 96 5.78 1.30 14.70
C ASP A 96 6.91 2.33 14.73
N ASN A 97 7.57 2.59 13.59
CA ASN A 97 8.62 3.61 13.46
C ASN A 97 8.07 5.02 13.18
N TYR A 98 6.78 5.16 12.85
CA TYR A 98 6.23 6.43 12.40
C TYR A 98 6.24 7.50 13.50
N VAL A 99 6.87 8.64 13.21
CA VAL A 99 6.88 9.83 14.08
C VAL A 99 6.00 10.92 13.46
N PRO A 100 4.85 11.28 14.07
CA PRO A 100 3.92 12.25 13.48
C PRO A 100 4.48 13.69 13.33
N ASP A 101 5.58 14.00 14.00
CA ASP A 101 6.16 15.35 14.01
C ASP A 101 7.04 15.60 12.77
N CYS A 102 6.43 16.14 11.72
CA CYS A 102 7.12 16.48 10.48
C CYS A 102 7.99 17.76 10.56
N THR A 103 8.14 18.39 11.74
CA THR A 103 8.97 19.60 11.90
C THR A 103 10.41 19.28 12.27
N VAL A 104 10.68 18.04 12.68
CA VAL A 104 12.02 17.53 12.97
C VAL A 104 12.57 16.81 11.73
N PRO A 105 13.83 17.04 11.34
CA PRO A 105 14.46 16.23 10.31
C PRO A 105 14.43 14.75 10.69
N GLU A 106 13.85 13.93 9.82
CA GLU A 106 13.81 12.49 10.04
C GLU A 106 15.17 11.89 9.67
N HIS A 107 15.65 10.98 10.50
CA HIS A 107 16.89 10.28 10.25
C HIS A 107 16.64 8.78 10.18
N GLU A 108 16.53 8.26 8.96
CA GLU A 108 16.41 6.82 8.73
C GLU A 108 17.61 6.06 9.31
N THR A 109 17.34 5.24 10.31
CA THR A 109 18.25 4.29 10.93
C THR A 109 18.59 3.15 9.97
N ALA A 110 19.68 2.43 10.27
CA ALA A 110 20.03 1.23 9.52
C ALA A 110 18.94 0.14 9.63
N GLN A 111 18.24 0.08 10.77
CA GLN A 111 17.16 -0.86 11.01
C GLN A 111 15.94 -0.54 10.14
N GLU A 112 15.50 0.71 10.10
CA GLU A 112 14.38 1.13 9.24
C GLU A 112 14.65 0.81 7.76
N LYS A 113 15.87 1.08 7.27
CA LYS A 113 16.25 0.71 5.90
C LYS A 113 16.20 -0.79 5.64
N GLN A 114 16.57 -1.60 6.65
CA GLN A 114 16.47 -3.05 6.56
C GLN A 114 15.01 -3.51 6.53
N GLU A 115 14.14 -2.91 7.35
CA GLU A 115 12.71 -3.21 7.40
C GLU A 115 12.01 -2.82 6.09
N GLN A 116 12.29 -1.63 5.55
CA GLN A 116 11.83 -1.19 4.22
C GLN A 116 12.27 -2.19 3.13
N SER A 117 13.55 -2.57 3.13
CA SER A 117 14.10 -3.53 2.17
C SER A 117 13.42 -4.90 2.26
N ALA A 118 13.19 -5.40 3.47
CA ALA A 118 12.52 -6.67 3.73
C ALA A 118 11.04 -6.64 3.30
N LEU A 119 10.33 -5.52 3.57
CA LEU A 119 8.97 -5.33 3.08
C LEU A 119 8.92 -5.38 1.55
N LEU A 120 9.80 -4.64 0.87
CA LEU A 120 9.85 -4.63 -0.59
C LEU A 120 10.12 -6.02 -1.17
N ASP A 121 11.05 -6.79 -0.58
CA ASP A 121 11.32 -8.16 -1.01
C ASP A 121 10.08 -9.05 -0.87
N ALA A 122 9.41 -8.98 0.29
CA ALA A 122 8.19 -9.75 0.54
C ALA A 122 7.06 -9.37 -0.43
N LEU A 123 6.87 -8.06 -0.68
CA LEU A 123 5.84 -7.57 -1.59
C LEU A 123 6.12 -7.97 -3.03
N ILE A 124 7.35 -7.80 -3.53
CA ILE A 124 7.71 -8.12 -4.93
C ILE A 124 7.54 -9.63 -5.20
N ALA A 125 7.78 -10.47 -4.21
CA ALA A 125 7.56 -11.91 -4.30
C ALA A 125 6.07 -12.29 -4.40
N THR A 126 5.14 -11.38 -4.09
CA THR A 126 3.71 -11.66 -4.24
C THR A 126 3.29 -11.74 -5.72
N PRO A 127 2.34 -12.62 -6.08
CA PRO A 127 1.80 -12.67 -7.45
C PRO A 127 1.19 -11.35 -7.89
N VAL A 128 0.62 -10.58 -6.96
CA VAL A 128 0.00 -9.28 -7.21
C VAL A 128 1.06 -8.28 -7.68
N LEU A 129 2.08 -7.98 -6.85
CA LEU A 129 3.06 -6.96 -7.22
C LEU A 129 3.95 -7.41 -8.38
N SER A 130 4.33 -8.69 -8.43
CA SER A 130 5.08 -9.24 -9.57
C SER A 130 4.34 -9.08 -10.90
N SER A 131 3.01 -9.33 -10.91
CA SER A 131 2.18 -9.13 -12.11
C SER A 131 2.08 -7.66 -12.49
N THR A 132 1.93 -6.76 -11.51
CA THR A 132 1.89 -5.31 -11.74
C THR A 132 3.20 -4.81 -12.33
N LEU A 133 4.33 -5.15 -11.72
CA LEU A 133 5.65 -4.73 -12.20
C LEU A 133 5.96 -5.28 -13.60
N SER A 134 5.54 -6.52 -13.89
CA SER A 134 5.68 -7.11 -15.23
C SER A 134 4.86 -6.37 -16.28
N PHE A 135 3.62 -6.00 -15.95
CA PHE A 135 2.77 -5.20 -16.84
C PHE A 135 3.39 -3.82 -17.11
N LEU A 136 3.81 -3.12 -16.06
CA LEU A 136 4.41 -1.80 -16.17
C LEU A 136 5.75 -1.83 -16.93
N ALA A 137 6.56 -2.88 -16.74
CA ALA A 137 7.82 -3.06 -17.47
C ALA A 137 7.56 -3.31 -18.95
N GLY A 138 6.54 -4.11 -19.30
CA GLY A 138 6.10 -4.30 -20.68
C GLY A 138 5.58 -3.03 -21.35
N LYS A 139 5.14 -2.04 -20.55
CA LYS A 139 4.75 -0.70 -21.00
C LYS A 139 5.91 0.31 -21.02
N GLY A 140 7.11 -0.09 -20.60
CA GLY A 140 8.27 0.79 -20.48
C GLY A 140 8.17 1.83 -19.35
N LEU A 141 7.25 1.64 -18.40
CA LEU A 141 6.97 2.59 -17.31
C LEU A 141 7.84 2.35 -16.09
N VAL A 142 8.33 1.12 -15.90
CA VAL A 142 9.27 0.77 -14.84
C VAL A 142 10.45 -0.02 -15.43
N PRO A 143 11.61 -0.02 -14.75
CA PRO A 143 12.73 -0.86 -15.16
C PRO A 143 12.35 -2.33 -15.23
N SER A 144 13.01 -3.06 -16.13
CA SER A 144 12.97 -4.52 -16.13
C SER A 144 13.99 -5.07 -15.14
N GLY A 145 13.64 -6.17 -14.48
CA GLY A 145 14.52 -6.88 -13.54
C GLY A 145 14.28 -6.54 -12.07
N ALA A 146 14.32 -7.57 -11.22
CA ALA A 146 13.90 -7.48 -9.82
C ALA A 146 14.68 -6.42 -9.00
N ALA A 147 16.00 -6.34 -9.17
CA ALA A 147 16.82 -5.37 -8.43
C ALA A 147 16.49 -3.91 -8.82
N ALA A 148 16.31 -3.65 -10.11
CA ALA A 148 15.97 -2.32 -10.61
C ALA A 148 14.53 -1.93 -10.22
N GLN A 149 13.61 -2.90 -10.22
CA GLN A 149 12.24 -2.71 -9.74
C GLN A 149 12.16 -2.44 -8.24
N LYS A 150 12.97 -3.16 -7.44
CA LYS A 150 13.09 -2.90 -6.00
C LYS A 150 13.61 -1.50 -5.74
N GLU A 151 14.67 -1.08 -6.43
CA GLU A 151 15.23 0.27 -6.27
C GLU A 151 14.25 1.35 -6.75
N PHE A 152 13.50 1.09 -7.82
CA PHE A 152 12.43 1.98 -8.27
C PHE A 152 11.35 2.15 -7.18
N LEU A 153 10.85 1.05 -6.61
CA LEU A 153 9.84 1.09 -5.54
C LEU A 153 10.38 1.77 -4.29
N ARG A 154 11.64 1.50 -3.92
CA ARG A 154 12.29 2.14 -2.77
C ARG A 154 12.32 3.65 -2.93
N LYS A 155 12.75 4.14 -4.10
CA LYS A 155 12.76 5.57 -4.40
C LYS A 155 11.36 6.16 -4.40
N LEU A 156 10.38 5.44 -4.95
CA LEU A 156 9.01 5.94 -5.04
C LEU A 156 8.37 6.11 -3.65
N TRP A 157 8.51 5.11 -2.78
CA TRP A 157 7.77 5.05 -1.52
C TRP A 157 8.53 5.62 -0.33
N PHE A 158 9.86 5.45 -0.29
CA PHE A 158 10.69 5.77 0.89
C PHE A 158 11.67 6.93 0.66
N SER A 159 11.63 7.62 -0.48
CA SER A 159 12.40 8.87 -0.58
C SER A 159 11.76 9.95 0.27
N LEU A 160 12.56 10.53 1.17
CA LEU A 160 12.15 11.67 1.98
C LEU A 160 12.00 12.94 1.13
N TYR A 161 10.95 13.71 1.38
CA TYR A 161 10.73 15.04 0.83
C TYR A 161 10.28 16.02 1.91
N SER A 162 10.45 17.31 1.64
CA SER A 162 10.03 18.37 2.57
C SER A 162 8.59 18.80 2.32
N ARG A 163 7.80 18.96 3.38
CA ARG A 163 6.42 19.49 3.32
C ARG A 163 6.31 20.99 3.64
N GLY A 164 7.44 21.64 3.95
CA GLY A 164 7.52 23.03 4.36
C GLY A 164 8.70 23.26 5.31
N GLY A 165 9.29 24.45 5.31
CA GLY A 165 10.38 24.80 6.23
C GLY A 165 11.76 24.18 5.92
N GLY A 166 11.90 23.40 4.84
CA GLY A 166 13.19 22.88 4.37
C GLY A 166 13.69 21.62 5.07
N ALA A 167 12.98 21.10 6.08
CA ALA A 167 13.29 19.82 6.70
C ALA A 167 12.78 18.67 5.82
N LEU A 168 13.65 17.69 5.55
CA LEU A 168 13.26 16.38 5.01
C LEU A 168 12.75 15.54 6.17
N GLY A 169 11.49 15.15 6.14
CA GLY A 169 10.91 14.40 7.27
C GLY A 169 9.57 13.77 6.94
N SER A 170 9.38 13.40 5.67
CA SER A 170 8.22 12.60 5.30
C SER A 170 8.45 11.85 3.98
N SER A 171 7.82 10.69 3.84
CA SER A 171 7.89 9.84 2.63
C SER A 171 6.50 9.50 2.11
N ALA A 172 6.38 9.11 0.83
CA ALA A 172 5.09 8.80 0.23
C ALA A 172 4.37 7.63 0.94
N PHE A 173 5.14 6.70 1.51
CA PHE A 173 4.62 5.59 2.30
C PHE A 173 3.82 6.04 3.53
N GLU A 174 4.17 7.17 4.14
CA GLU A 174 3.46 7.69 5.32
C GLU A 174 2.10 8.33 4.99
N HIS A 175 1.86 8.67 3.71
CA HIS A 175 0.63 9.38 3.30
C HIS A 175 -0.45 8.45 2.72
N VAL A 176 -0.14 7.18 2.46
CA VAL A 176 -1.01 6.23 1.75
C VAL A 176 -1.45 5.09 2.66
#